data_AF-A0A376BKS9-F1
#
_entry.id   AF-A0A376BKS9-F1
#
_cell.length_a   1.000
_cell.length_b   1.000
_cell.length_c   1.000
_cell.angle_alpha   90.00
_cell.angle_beta   90.00
_cell.angle_gamma   90.00
#
_symmetry.space_group_name_H-M   'P 1'
#
loop_
_entity.id
_entity.type
_entity.pdbx_description
1 polymer ?
#
loop_
_entity_poly.entity_id
_entity_poly.type
_entity_poly.pdbx_seq_one_letter_code
_entity_poly.pdbx_strand_id
1 'polypeptide(L)'
;MIELKLLDLAEQQDPIAYDEIINKIQNIELKKDLSTLIYALSYYPSEPIFEWIIDWILSGSWEVAHQACLLLDNIDELSGQRVNCAWDKIQAALKSTELEDWRRNLIENEVLVCFE
;
A
#
# COMPACT_ATOMS: atom_id res chain seq x y z
N MET A 1 -15.57 -2.30 16.92
CA MET A 1 -16.92 -2.48 16.32
C MET A 1 -17.14 -1.65 15.06
N ILE A 2 -16.48 -0.49 14.88
CA ILE A 2 -16.62 0.33 13.66
C ILE A 2 -15.92 -0.32 12.45
N GLU A 3 -14.78 -0.99 12.64
CA GLU A 3 -14.01 -1.61 11.54
C GLU A 3 -14.74 -2.74 10.81
N LEU A 4 -15.49 -3.59 11.51
CA LEU A 4 -16.20 -4.72 10.88
C LEU A 4 -17.26 -4.22 9.89
N LYS A 5 -18.00 -3.18 10.25
CA LYS A 5 -19.02 -2.59 9.38
C LYS A 5 -18.40 -1.91 8.16
N LEU A 6 -17.23 -1.28 8.33
CA LEU A 6 -16.54 -0.62 7.22
C LEU A 6 -15.96 -1.65 6.24
N LEU A 7 -15.45 -2.78 6.76
CA LEU A 7 -15.00 -3.89 5.94
C LEU A 7 -16.15 -4.54 5.17
N ASP A 8 -17.29 -4.78 5.82
CA ASP A 8 -18.49 -5.33 5.17
C ASP A 8 -18.95 -4.45 3.98
N LEU A 9 -18.81 -3.13 4.11
CA LEU A 9 -19.14 -2.17 3.05
C LEU A 9 -18.07 -2.13 1.95
N ALA A 10 -16.79 -2.28 2.32
CA ALA A 10 -15.69 -2.38 1.36
C ALA A 10 -15.79 -3.64 0.49
N GLU A 11 -16.17 -4.78 1.08
CA GLU A 11 -16.45 -6.03 0.35
C GLU A 11 -17.59 -5.89 -0.66
N GLN A 12 -18.53 -4.97 -0.40
CA GLN A 12 -19.61 -4.62 -1.31
C GLN A 12 -19.21 -3.51 -2.30
N GLN A 13 -17.96 -3.05 -2.27
CA GLN A 13 -17.42 -1.95 -3.05
C GLN A 13 -18.23 -0.65 -2.90
N ASP A 14 -18.79 -0.40 -1.71
CA ASP A 14 -19.55 0.81 -1.43
C ASP A 14 -18.61 2.03 -1.52
N PRO A 15 -18.88 3.01 -2.40
CA PRO A 15 -18.01 4.18 -2.55
C PRO A 15 -17.91 5.03 -1.27
N ILE A 16 -18.91 5.01 -0.39
CA ILE A 16 -18.86 5.73 0.90
C ILE A 16 -17.77 5.14 1.79
N ALA A 17 -17.59 3.81 1.76
CA ALA A 17 -16.57 3.15 2.55
C ALA A 17 -15.16 3.52 2.07
N TYR A 18 -14.93 3.71 0.76
CA TYR A 18 -13.65 4.17 0.24
C TYR A 18 -13.23 5.51 0.87
N ASP A 19 -14.11 6.52 0.82
CA ASP A 19 -13.82 7.84 1.38
C ASP A 19 -13.59 7.77 2.90
N GLU A 20 -14.36 6.96 3.62
CA GLU A 20 -14.17 6.79 5.06
C GLU A 20 -12.84 6.09 5.40
N ILE A 21 -12.44 5.08 4.62
CA ILE A 21 -11.14 4.40 4.77
C ILE A 21 -9.98 5.38 4.53
N ILE A 22 -10.03 6.16 3.44
CA ILE A 22 -9.01 7.17 3.13
C ILE A 22 -8.90 8.19 4.26
N ASN A 23 -10.04 8.71 4.73
CA ASN A 23 -10.07 9.64 5.85
C ASN A 23 -9.47 9.03 7.13
N LYS A 24 -9.76 7.76 7.42
CA LYS A 24 -9.19 7.07 8.59
C LYS A 24 -7.68 6.89 8.47
N ILE A 25 -7.17 6.51 7.31
CA ILE A 25 -5.72 6.35 7.05
C ILE A 25 -4.98 7.67 7.23
N GLN A 26 -5.52 8.77 6.72
CA GLN A 26 -4.91 10.09 6.84
C GLN A 26 -4.87 10.61 8.29
N ASN A 27 -5.77 10.11 9.15
CA ASN A 27 -5.81 10.45 10.56
C ASN A 27 -4.92 9.47 11.37
N ILE A 28 -3.74 9.98 11.74
CA ILE A 28 -2.56 9.28 12.31
C ILE A 28 -2.78 8.43 13.58
N GLU A 29 -3.95 8.47 14.21
CA GLU A 29 -4.20 7.75 15.46
C GLU A 29 -4.36 6.21 15.29
N LEU A 30 -4.39 5.70 14.06
CA LEU A 30 -4.79 4.31 13.77
C LEU A 30 -3.66 3.41 13.24
N LYS A 31 -2.40 3.62 13.64
CA LYS A 31 -1.30 2.68 13.27
C LYS A 31 -1.62 1.21 13.56
N LYS A 32 -2.45 0.94 14.58
CA LYS A 32 -2.84 -0.41 14.97
C LYS A 32 -3.75 -1.10 13.94
N ASP A 33 -4.56 -0.33 13.22
CA ASP A 33 -5.61 -0.85 12.34
C ASP A 33 -5.27 -0.60 10.85
N LEU A 34 -4.11 -0.01 10.57
CA LEU A 34 -3.66 0.34 9.23
C LEU A 34 -3.64 -0.87 8.30
N SER A 35 -3.21 -2.05 8.76
CA SER A 35 -3.22 -3.27 7.94
C SER A 35 -4.64 -3.70 7.54
N THR A 36 -5.62 -3.59 8.46
CA THR A 36 -7.03 -3.88 8.18
C THR A 36 -7.62 -2.88 7.18
N LEU A 37 -7.25 -1.59 7.29
CA LEU A 37 -7.71 -0.55 6.37
C LEU A 37 -7.09 -0.72 4.97
N ILE A 38 -5.81 -1.10 4.89
CA ILE A 38 -5.14 -1.46 3.63
C ILE A 38 -5.80 -2.68 2.99
N TYR A 39 -6.13 -3.70 3.79
CA TYR A 39 -6.89 -4.85 3.29
C TYR A 39 -8.25 -4.42 2.72
N ALA A 40 -8.99 -3.56 3.40
CA ALA A 40 -10.25 -3.03 2.89
C ALA A 40 -10.09 -2.22 1.58
N LEU A 41 -8.95 -1.52 1.40
CA LEU A 41 -8.64 -0.84 0.14
C LEU A 41 -8.43 -1.80 -1.04
N SER A 42 -8.12 -3.08 -0.80
CA SER A 42 -7.91 -4.05 -1.88
C SER A 42 -9.17 -4.33 -2.71
N TYR A 43 -10.35 -3.94 -2.21
CA TYR A 43 -11.61 -4.02 -2.95
C TYR A 43 -11.85 -2.83 -3.91
N TYR A 44 -10.94 -1.86 -3.97
CA TYR A 44 -11.06 -0.65 -4.80
C TYR A 44 -9.85 -0.47 -5.74
N PRO A 45 -9.96 0.37 -6.78
CA PRO A 45 -8.83 0.71 -7.65
C PRO A 45 -7.65 1.27 -6.86
N SER A 46 -6.46 0.73 -7.09
CA SER A 46 -5.24 1.04 -6.32
C SER A 46 -4.38 2.14 -6.96
N GLU A 47 -4.62 2.45 -8.23
CA GLU A 47 -3.92 3.49 -8.99
C GLU A 47 -3.98 4.89 -8.34
N PRO A 48 -5.10 5.33 -7.73
CA PRO A 48 -5.15 6.63 -7.07
C PRO A 48 -4.23 6.74 -5.84
N ILE A 49 -3.91 5.63 -5.20
CA ILE A 49 -3.12 5.56 -3.95
C ILE A 49 -1.71 4.99 -4.16
N PHE A 50 -1.27 4.85 -5.41
CA PHE A 50 0.04 4.26 -5.77
C PHE A 50 1.21 4.80 -4.94
N GLU A 51 1.35 6.11 -4.74
CA GLU A 51 2.46 6.66 -3.95
C GLU A 51 2.41 6.21 -2.49
N TRP A 52 1.21 6.05 -1.92
CA TRP A 52 1.03 5.57 -0.55
C TRP A 52 1.42 4.10 -0.44
N ILE A 53 1.06 3.29 -1.45
CA ILE A 53 1.45 1.88 -1.54
C ILE A 53 2.99 1.77 -1.47
N ILE A 54 3.70 2.56 -2.27
CA ILE A 54 5.16 2.58 -2.27
C ILE A 54 5.70 3.02 -0.90
N ASP A 55 5.14 4.08 -0.30
CA ASP A 55 5.59 4.56 1.02
C ASP A 55 5.33 3.51 2.12
N TRP A 56 4.22 2.76 2.06
CA TRP A 56 3.90 1.67 2.98
C TRP A 56 4.86 0.48 2.82
N ILE A 57 5.21 0.11 1.59
CA ILE A 57 6.21 -0.93 1.33
C ILE A 57 7.56 -0.53 1.93
N LEU A 58 7.98 0.72 1.74
CA LEU A 58 9.32 1.19 2.12
C LEU A 58 9.49 1.47 3.61
N SER A 59 8.41 1.81 4.33
CA SER A 59 8.48 2.31 5.72
C SER A 59 7.48 1.70 6.71
N GLY A 60 6.55 0.88 6.22
CA GLY A 60 5.54 0.20 7.04
C GLY A 60 6.12 -0.91 7.92
N SER A 61 5.28 -1.39 8.85
CA SER A 61 5.55 -2.65 9.54
C SER A 61 5.59 -3.81 8.54
N TRP A 62 6.06 -4.96 8.98
CA TRP A 62 6.07 -6.17 8.16
C TRP A 62 4.69 -6.46 7.55
N GLU A 63 3.62 -6.41 8.36
CA GLU A 63 2.25 -6.65 7.91
C GLU A 63 1.78 -5.60 6.91
N VAL A 64 2.03 -4.32 7.19
CA VAL A 64 1.62 -3.21 6.32
C VAL A 64 2.30 -3.30 4.95
N ALA A 65 3.61 -3.58 4.91
CA ALA A 65 4.36 -3.70 3.67
C ALA A 65 3.87 -4.88 2.80
N HIS A 66 3.60 -6.04 3.41
CA HIS A 66 3.10 -7.20 2.68
C HIS A 66 1.67 -6.98 2.16
N GLN A 67 0.79 -6.35 2.95
CA GLN A 67 -0.55 -6.00 2.49
C GLN A 67 -0.53 -4.96 1.37
N ALA A 68 0.41 -4.00 1.42
CA ALA A 68 0.58 -3.02 0.37
C ALA A 68 1.02 -3.64 -0.96
N CYS A 69 1.80 -4.74 -0.95
CA CYS A 69 2.15 -5.45 -2.17
C CYS A 69 0.90 -6.02 -2.89
N LEU A 70 -0.08 -6.51 -2.15
CA LEU A 70 -1.35 -6.98 -2.73
C LEU A 70 -2.11 -5.85 -3.45
N LEU A 71 -2.00 -4.62 -2.97
CA LEU A 71 -2.58 -3.45 -3.65
C LEU A 71 -1.80 -3.08 -4.91
N LEU A 72 -0.49 -3.29 -4.91
CA LEU A 72 0.34 -3.06 -6.09
C LEU A 72 -0.04 -4.05 -7.21
N ASP A 73 -0.30 -5.32 -6.86
CA ASP A 73 -0.76 -6.35 -7.81
C ASP A 73 -2.13 -6.04 -8.43
N ASN A 74 -2.95 -5.21 -7.76
CA ASN A 74 -4.25 -4.77 -8.26
C ASN A 74 -4.17 -3.61 -9.27
N ILE A 75 -2.96 -3.14 -9.61
CA ILE A 75 -2.76 -2.11 -10.62
C ILE A 75 -2.43 -2.78 -11.96
N ASP A 76 -3.33 -2.64 -12.94
CA ASP A 76 -3.15 -3.26 -14.26
C ASP A 76 -1.99 -2.63 -15.04
N GLU A 77 -1.96 -1.30 -15.13
CA GLU A 77 -0.89 -0.55 -15.80
C GLU A 77 -0.81 0.88 -15.24
N LEU A 78 0.41 1.33 -14.95
CA LEU A 78 0.70 2.72 -14.60
C LEU A 78 1.98 3.16 -15.30
N SER A 79 2.03 4.40 -15.76
CA SER A 79 3.23 4.94 -16.42
C SER A 79 3.41 6.43 -16.16
N GLY A 80 4.57 6.95 -16.57
CA GLY A 80 4.91 8.36 -16.47
C GLY A 80 5.60 8.74 -15.17
N GLN A 81 5.47 10.01 -14.78
CA GLN A 81 6.28 10.60 -13.72
C GLN A 81 6.10 9.91 -12.35
N ARG A 82 4.88 9.45 -12.03
CA ARG A 82 4.58 8.75 -10.77
C ARG A 82 5.44 7.49 -10.63
N VAL A 83 5.52 6.68 -11.69
CA VAL A 83 6.32 5.45 -11.73
C VAL A 83 7.81 5.76 -11.64
N ASN A 84 8.31 6.75 -12.39
CA ASN A 84 9.71 7.15 -12.31
C ASN A 84 10.10 7.59 -10.89
N CYS A 85 9.25 8.37 -10.22
CA CYS A 85 9.50 8.80 -8.85
C CYS A 85 9.46 7.62 -7.86
N ALA A 86 8.55 6.66 -8.04
CA ALA A 86 8.50 5.45 -7.22
C ALA A 86 9.76 4.59 -7.41
N TRP A 87 10.20 4.42 -8.66
CA TRP A 87 11.43 3.72 -8.99
C TRP A 87 12.64 4.35 -8.30
N ASP A 88 12.80 5.67 -8.40
CA ASP A 88 13.90 6.39 -7.74
C ASP A 88 13.88 6.21 -6.21
N LYS A 89 12.68 6.25 -5.58
CA LYS A 89 12.51 5.98 -4.15
C LYS A 89 12.94 4.56 -3.77
N ILE A 90 12.49 3.56 -4.54
CA ILE A 90 12.85 2.15 -4.31
C ILE A 90 14.37 1.95 -4.42
N GLN A 91 14.98 2.49 -5.48
CA GLN A 91 16.43 2.38 -5.70
C GLN A 91 17.22 3.09 -4.60
N ALA A 92 16.73 4.21 -4.07
CA ALA A 92 17.33 4.88 -2.92
C ALA A 92 17.24 4.03 -1.64
N ALA A 93 16.07 3.42 -1.38
CA ALA A 93 15.87 2.55 -0.23
C ALA A 93 16.77 1.31 -0.26
N LEU A 94 16.91 0.65 -1.42
CA LEU A 94 17.77 -0.52 -1.59
C LEU A 94 19.27 -0.22 -1.35
N LYS A 95 19.70 1.02 -1.53
CA LYS A 95 21.08 1.46 -1.24
C LYS A 95 21.32 1.74 0.25
N SER A 96 20.27 1.84 1.06
CA SER A 96 20.39 2.07 2.50
C SER A 96 20.93 0.84 3.23
N THR A 97 21.85 1.05 4.16
CA THR A 97 22.35 0.02 5.08
C THR A 97 21.38 -0.27 6.23
N GLU A 98 20.42 0.63 6.46
CA GLU A 98 19.41 0.50 7.52
C GLU A 98 18.16 -0.26 7.07
N LEU A 99 18.10 -0.66 5.79
CA LEU A 99 16.96 -1.40 5.26
C LEU A 99 16.95 -2.82 5.86
N GLU A 100 15.86 -3.21 6.51
CA GLU A 100 15.74 -4.54 7.08
C GLU A 100 15.82 -5.62 6.00
N ASP A 101 16.48 -6.75 6.29
CA ASP A 101 16.68 -7.85 5.34
C ASP A 101 15.36 -8.38 4.76
N TRP A 102 14.31 -8.48 5.58
CA TRP A 102 12.99 -8.92 5.13
C TRP A 102 12.36 -7.92 4.14
N ARG A 103 12.58 -6.62 4.34
CA ARG A 103 12.02 -5.57 3.46
C ARG A 103 12.79 -5.53 2.15
N ARG A 104 14.11 -5.70 2.21
CA ARG A 104 14.94 -5.87 1.01
C ARG A 104 14.46 -7.05 0.17
N ASN A 105 14.27 -8.21 0.80
CA ASN A 105 13.80 -9.41 0.12
C ASN A 105 12.40 -9.21 -0.51
N LEU A 106 11.48 -8.58 0.22
CA LEU A 106 10.15 -8.23 -0.30
C LEU A 106 10.25 -7.34 -1.54
N ILE A 107 11.05 -6.27 -1.47
CA ILE A 107 11.21 -5.34 -2.60
C ILE A 107 11.82 -6.05 -3.81
N GLU A 108 12.91 -6.78 -3.62
CA GLU A 108 13.65 -7.41 -4.71
C GLU A 108 12.85 -8.51 -5.42
N ASN A 109 11.98 -9.24 -4.70
CA ASN A 109 11.25 -10.38 -5.26
C ASN A 109 9.81 -10.06 -5.68
N GLU A 110 9.11 -9.17 -4.96
CA GLU A 110 7.68 -8.92 -5.17
C GLU A 110 7.40 -7.54 -5.78
N VAL A 111 8.26 -6.54 -5.53
CA VAL A 111 7.97 -5.15 -5.95
C VAL A 111 8.65 -4.80 -7.26
N LEU A 112 9.93 -5.16 -7.43
CA LEU A 112 10.67 -4.82 -8.65
C LEU A 112 10.09 -5.49 -9.90
N VAL A 113 9.48 -6.68 -9.75
CA VAL A 113 8.81 -7.40 -10.85
C VAL A 113 7.64 -6.61 -11.43
N CYS A 114 7.02 -5.71 -10.66
CA CYS A 114 5.93 -4.84 -11.13
C CYS A 114 6.42 -3.62 -11.94
N PHE A 115 7.74 -3.39 -12.02
CA PHE A 115 8.35 -2.27 -12.76
C PHE A 115 9.06 -2.69 -14.05
N GLU A 116 8.98 -3.98 -14.42
CA GLU A 116 9.53 -4.54 -15.67
C GLU A 116 8.56 -4.40 -16.85
#